data_AF-A0A1H1RQV3-F1
#
_entry.id   AF-A0A1H1RQV3-F1
#
_cell.length_a   1.000
_cell.length_b   1.000
_cell.length_c   1.000
_cell.angle_alpha   90.00
_cell.angle_beta   90.00
_cell.angle_gamma   90.00
#
_symmetry.space_group_name_H-M   'P 1'
#
loop_
_entity.id
_entity.type
_entity.pdbx_description
1 polymer ?
#
loop_
_entity_poly.entity_id
_entity_poly.type
_entity_poly.pdbx_seq_one_letter_code
_entity_poly.pdbx_strand_id
1 'polypeptide(L)'
;MAAIADDLNAIVVTAASPDRRIEGRVESMHYITMRFRYDSYEQHYRHRDAESLAHQLGRGATLMAAAYQKARREVMLAHGFEWYSTLRPPFASRHREYLERGARLAAYGNSPEREIQVATVGLLDFDVSIAPDVLYRNGEREFLRLADSALTDLQADYRRVHAELRHELYGKCKDRQW
;
A
#
# COMPACT_ATOMS: atom_id res chain seq x y z
N MET A 1 4.25 13.09 -22.71
CA MET A 1 3.89 12.00 -21.77
C MET A 1 5.09 11.24 -21.22
N ALA A 2 6.29 11.28 -21.82
CA ALA A 2 7.50 10.68 -21.24
C ALA A 2 7.93 11.35 -19.91
N ALA A 3 8.00 12.70 -19.88
CA ALA A 3 8.45 13.45 -18.70
C ALA A 3 7.64 13.19 -17.41
N ILE A 4 6.32 13.03 -17.49
CA ILE A 4 5.51 12.72 -16.29
C ILE A 4 5.72 11.28 -15.82
N ALA A 5 5.90 10.33 -16.73
CA ALA A 5 6.18 8.95 -16.34
C ALA A 5 7.54 8.85 -15.63
N ASP A 6 8.53 9.60 -16.11
CA ASP A 6 9.86 9.68 -15.48
C ASP A 6 9.77 10.29 -14.08
N ASP A 7 9.06 11.41 -13.90
CA ASP A 7 8.87 12.05 -12.59
C ASP A 7 8.08 11.18 -11.62
N LEU A 8 7.08 10.44 -12.11
CA LEU A 8 6.33 9.48 -11.30
C LEU A 8 7.20 8.29 -10.87
N ASN A 9 8.08 7.82 -11.74
CA ASN A 9 9.03 6.74 -11.44
C ASN A 9 10.17 7.20 -10.51
N ALA A 10 10.43 8.50 -10.44
CA ALA A 10 11.43 9.10 -9.55
C ALA A 10 10.92 9.33 -8.12
N ILE A 11 9.64 9.09 -7.84
CA ILE A 11 9.07 9.29 -6.49
C ILE A 11 9.68 8.28 -5.53
N VAL A 12 10.48 8.79 -4.59
CA VAL A 12 10.97 7.99 -3.46
C VAL A 12 10.44 8.60 -2.18
N VAL A 13 9.70 7.81 -1.42
CA VAL A 13 9.17 8.19 -0.12
C VAL A 13 9.78 7.30 0.95
N THR A 14 10.18 7.90 2.06
CA THR A 14 10.61 7.18 3.25
C THR A 14 9.71 7.61 4.40
N ALA A 15 9.21 6.65 5.17
CA ALA A 15 8.49 6.92 6.40
C ALA A 15 8.97 5.98 7.50
N ALA A 16 8.79 6.40 8.73
CA ALA A 16 9.08 5.60 9.90
C ALA A 16 7.78 5.24 10.63
N SER A 17 7.79 4.11 11.34
CA SER A 17 6.76 3.81 12.33
C SER A 17 6.65 4.94 13.37
N PRO A 18 5.50 5.07 14.06
CA PRO A 18 5.32 6.06 15.12
C PRO A 18 6.43 6.07 16.18
N ASP A 19 6.96 4.90 16.55
CA ASP A 19 8.07 4.77 17.49
C ASP A 19 9.47 4.95 16.88
N ARG A 20 9.55 5.21 15.56
CA ARG A 20 10.75 5.44 14.77
C ARG A 20 11.74 4.27 14.73
N ARG A 21 11.29 3.06 15.06
CA ARG A 21 12.11 1.84 15.08
C ARG A 21 12.04 1.06 13.77
N ILE A 22 10.99 1.26 12.97
CA ILE A 22 10.82 0.64 11.67
C ILE A 22 10.90 1.75 10.63
N GLU A 23 11.68 1.53 9.58
CA GLU A 23 11.74 2.43 8.43
C GLU A 23 11.29 1.66 7.20
N GLY A 24 10.40 2.26 6.43
CA GLY A 24 10.00 1.77 5.14
C GLY A 24 10.27 2.80 4.06
N ARG A 25 10.58 2.30 2.86
CA ARG A 25 10.90 3.08 1.68
C ARG A 25 10.09 2.58 0.51
N VAL A 26 9.43 3.49 -0.18
CA VAL A 26 8.60 3.25 -1.35
C VAL A 26 9.23 4.01 -2.51
N GLU A 27 9.73 3.29 -3.51
CA GLU A 27 10.22 3.88 -4.77
C GLU A 27 9.16 3.77 -5.87
N SER A 28 8.34 2.73 -5.77
CA SER A 28 7.13 2.60 -6.55
C SER A 28 6.14 1.77 -5.75
N MET A 29 4.89 1.74 -6.18
CA MET A 29 3.90 0.80 -5.63
C MET A 29 4.26 -0.68 -5.86
N HIS A 30 5.36 -0.96 -6.58
CA HIS A 30 5.91 -2.30 -6.80
C HIS A 30 7.19 -2.56 -6.02
N TYR A 31 7.84 -1.51 -5.52
CA TYR A 31 9.11 -1.63 -4.80
C TYR A 31 9.00 -0.90 -3.47
N ILE A 32 8.65 -1.70 -2.46
CA ILE A 32 8.53 -1.28 -1.08
C ILE A 32 9.51 -2.11 -0.29
N THR A 33 10.38 -1.45 0.46
CA THR A 33 11.35 -2.10 1.34
C THR A 33 11.09 -1.65 2.76
N MET A 34 11.43 -2.52 3.71
CA MET A 34 11.30 -2.25 5.13
C MET A 34 12.53 -2.77 5.87
N ARG A 35 12.95 -2.04 6.89
CA ARG A 35 14.02 -2.44 7.79
C ARG A 35 13.74 -2.03 9.22
N PHE A 36 14.26 -2.80 10.16
CA PHE A 36 14.34 -2.37 11.56
C PHE A 36 15.57 -1.48 11.76
N ARG A 37 15.49 -0.56 12.72
CA ARG A 37 16.57 0.36 13.07
C ARG A 37 17.16 -0.02 14.42
N TYR A 38 18.46 0.16 14.58
CA TYR A 38 19.14 -0.03 15.87
C TYR A 38 18.90 -1.43 16.47
N ASP A 39 18.88 -2.47 15.63
CA ASP A 39 18.56 -3.86 16.02
C ASP A 39 17.24 -3.97 16.80
N SER A 40 16.27 -3.08 16.52
CA SER A 40 15.04 -2.98 17.29
C SER A 40 14.19 -4.25 17.21
N TYR A 41 14.35 -5.06 16.16
CA TYR A 41 13.66 -6.35 16.11
C TYR A 41 14.06 -7.21 17.30
N GLU A 42 15.35 -7.51 17.44
CA GLU A 42 15.88 -8.37 18.50
C GLU A 42 15.72 -7.72 19.88
N GLN A 43 16.04 -6.42 19.99
CA GLN A 43 16.10 -5.75 21.30
C GLN A 43 14.73 -5.29 21.83
N HIS A 44 13.75 -5.09 20.95
CA HIS A 44 12.48 -4.48 21.33
C HIS A 44 11.27 -5.33 21.00
N TYR A 45 11.19 -5.91 19.80
CA TYR A 45 9.95 -6.56 19.36
C TYR A 45 9.94 -8.07 19.59
N ARG A 46 11.07 -8.76 19.40
CA ARG A 46 11.15 -10.23 19.41
C ARG A 46 10.57 -10.89 20.66
N HIS A 47 10.75 -10.23 21.81
CA HIS A 47 10.32 -10.71 23.12
C HIS A 47 9.06 -10.01 23.63
N ARG A 48 8.42 -9.20 22.79
CA ARG A 48 7.17 -8.51 23.11
C ARG A 48 6.00 -9.18 22.41
N ASP A 49 4.83 -8.67 22.74
CA ASP A 49 3.59 -9.05 22.11
C ASP A 49 3.57 -8.69 20.62
N ALA A 50 3.08 -9.64 19.82
CA ALA A 50 3.00 -9.54 18.37
C ALA A 50 2.05 -8.42 17.93
N GLU A 51 1.00 -8.14 18.70
CA GLU A 51 0.05 -7.05 18.40
C GLU A 51 0.73 -5.69 18.39
N SER A 52 1.72 -5.48 19.27
CA SER A 52 2.46 -4.21 19.32
C SER A 52 3.25 -3.96 18.05
N LEU A 53 3.96 -4.97 17.55
CA LEU A 53 4.69 -4.86 16.28
C LEU A 53 3.72 -4.71 15.11
N ALA A 54 2.66 -5.51 15.09
CA ALA A 54 1.63 -5.46 14.04
C ALA A 54 1.00 -4.07 13.95
N HIS A 55 0.68 -3.45 15.09
CA HIS A 55 0.21 -2.07 15.15
C HIS A 55 1.23 -1.07 14.56
N GLN A 56 2.52 -1.17 14.94
CA GLN A 56 3.54 -0.27 14.39
C GLN A 56 3.71 -0.43 12.88
N LEU A 57 3.62 -1.66 12.38
CA LEU A 57 3.67 -1.97 10.95
C LEU A 57 2.48 -1.38 10.20
N GLY A 58 1.25 -1.57 10.69
CA GLY A 58 0.04 -1.00 10.10
C GLY A 58 0.10 0.53 10.04
N ARG A 59 0.46 1.17 11.15
CA ARG A 59 0.64 2.63 11.20
C ARG A 59 1.75 3.12 10.27
N GLY A 60 2.87 2.41 10.20
CA GLY A 60 3.97 2.71 9.29
C GLY A 60 3.55 2.60 7.82
N ALA A 61 2.84 1.52 7.46
CA ALA A 61 2.31 1.31 6.12
C ALA A 61 1.31 2.41 5.70
N THR A 62 0.40 2.78 6.60
CA THR A 62 -0.54 3.90 6.38
C THR A 62 0.19 5.21 6.13
N LEU A 63 1.22 5.53 6.93
CA LEU A 63 2.02 6.75 6.73
C LEU A 63 2.78 6.73 5.40
N MET A 64 3.37 5.59 5.02
CA MET A 64 4.05 5.43 3.74
C MET A 64 3.09 5.63 2.56
N ALA A 65 1.93 4.97 2.60
CA ALA A 65 0.94 5.05 1.53
C ALA A 65 0.41 6.48 1.37
N ALA A 66 0.08 7.15 2.48
CA ALA A 66 -0.36 8.54 2.47
C ALA A 66 0.71 9.49 1.90
N ALA A 67 1.97 9.32 2.31
CA ALA A 67 3.08 10.13 1.82
C ALA A 67 3.35 9.90 0.33
N TYR A 68 3.29 8.66 -0.15
CA TYR A 68 3.41 8.36 -1.58
C TYR A 68 2.24 8.92 -2.39
N GLN A 69 1.00 8.77 -1.92
CA GLN A 69 -0.17 9.35 -2.59
C GLN A 69 -0.06 10.87 -2.70
N LYS A 70 0.45 11.53 -1.65
CA LYS A 70 0.73 12.97 -1.65
C LYS A 70 1.80 13.35 -2.67
N ALA A 71 2.96 12.69 -2.66
CA ALA A 71 4.04 12.95 -3.61
C ALA A 71 3.60 12.73 -5.07
N ARG A 72 2.87 11.63 -5.31
CA ARG A 72 2.27 11.33 -6.62
C ARG A 72 1.31 12.43 -7.07
N ARG A 73 0.49 12.93 -6.16
CA ARG A 73 -0.43 14.04 -6.44
C ARG A 73 0.32 15.31 -6.81
N GLU A 74 1.39 15.65 -6.10
CA GLU A 74 2.21 16.83 -6.37
C GLU A 74 2.84 16.77 -7.77
N VAL A 75 3.38 15.61 -8.17
CA VAL A 75 3.88 15.39 -9.54
C VAL A 75 2.77 15.59 -10.57
N MET A 76 1.60 14.97 -10.38
CA MET A 76 0.49 15.13 -11.33
C MET A 76 0.06 16.60 -11.48
N LEU A 77 -0.05 17.33 -10.36
CA LEU A 77 -0.39 18.76 -10.37
C LEU A 77 0.66 19.61 -11.09
N ALA A 78 1.96 19.31 -10.89
CA ALA A 78 3.04 20.02 -11.56
C ALA A 78 3.00 19.89 -13.09
N HIS A 79 2.49 18.76 -13.59
CA HIS A 79 2.27 18.50 -15.02
C HIS A 79 0.90 18.99 -15.55
N GLY A 80 0.18 19.81 -14.77
CA GLY A 80 -1.08 20.42 -15.19
C GLY A 80 -2.28 19.47 -15.16
N PHE A 81 -2.17 18.30 -14.52
CA PHE A 81 -3.33 17.46 -14.24
C PHE A 81 -4.14 18.12 -13.14
N GLU A 82 -5.24 18.78 -13.51
CA GLU A 82 -6.19 19.29 -12.53
C GLU A 82 -6.88 18.13 -11.79
N TRP A 83 -6.98 18.27 -10.47
CA TRP A 83 -7.85 17.41 -9.69
C TRP A 83 -9.30 17.77 -9.99
N TYR A 84 -10.17 16.77 -10.12
CA TYR A 84 -11.61 16.99 -10.12
C TYR A 84 -11.98 17.58 -8.75
N SER A 85 -12.28 18.88 -8.72
CA SER A 85 -12.88 19.50 -7.55
C SER A 85 -14.39 19.28 -7.58
N THR A 86 -15.08 19.51 -6.47
CA THR A 86 -16.55 19.64 -6.48
C THR A 86 -17.04 20.70 -7.47
N LEU A 87 -16.20 21.67 -7.84
CA LEU A 87 -16.48 22.71 -8.84
C LEU A 87 -16.23 22.25 -10.30
N ARG A 88 -15.43 21.20 -10.51
CA ARG A 88 -15.18 20.54 -11.80
C ARG A 88 -15.22 19.02 -11.60
N PRO A 89 -16.40 18.44 -11.36
CA PRO A 89 -16.50 17.01 -11.13
C PRO A 89 -16.08 16.23 -12.38
N PRO A 90 -15.77 14.92 -12.25
CA PRO A 90 -15.54 14.08 -13.42
C PRO A 90 -16.68 14.25 -14.42
N PHE A 91 -16.35 14.67 -15.65
CA PHE A 91 -17.34 14.88 -16.70
C PHE A 91 -18.11 13.60 -17.04
N ALA A 92 -17.51 12.43 -16.79
CA ALA A 92 -18.16 11.13 -16.92
C ALA A 92 -18.57 10.58 -15.55
N SER A 93 -19.87 10.29 -15.37
CA SER A 93 -20.43 9.66 -14.17
C SER A 93 -19.69 8.39 -13.75
N ARG A 94 -19.25 7.58 -14.73
CA ARG A 94 -18.48 6.35 -14.49
C ARG A 94 -17.09 6.60 -13.90
N HIS A 95 -16.45 7.71 -14.26
CA HIS A 95 -15.16 8.05 -13.68
C HIS A 95 -15.30 8.49 -12.23
N ARG A 96 -16.39 9.17 -11.89
CA ARG A 96 -16.75 9.46 -10.50
C ARG A 96 -17.00 8.17 -9.71
N GLU A 97 -17.81 7.27 -10.27
CA GLU A 97 -18.08 5.96 -9.66
C GLU A 97 -16.79 5.14 -9.45
N TYR A 98 -15.89 5.15 -10.43
CA TYR A 98 -14.58 4.50 -10.31
C TYR A 98 -13.74 5.05 -9.16
N LEU A 99 -13.70 6.38 -8.97
CA LEU A 99 -12.97 7.01 -7.87
C LEU A 99 -13.61 6.68 -6.51
N GLU A 100 -14.93 6.76 -6.41
CA GLU A 100 -15.68 6.47 -5.17
C GLU A 100 -15.55 5.00 -4.75
N ARG A 101 -15.72 4.08 -5.70
CA ARG A 101 -15.56 2.63 -5.45
C ARG A 101 -14.10 2.26 -5.23
N GLY A 102 -13.18 2.87 -5.97
CA GLY A 102 -11.74 2.69 -5.82
C GLY A 102 -11.25 3.04 -4.41
N ALA A 103 -11.76 4.13 -3.83
CA ALA A 103 -11.45 4.54 -2.46
C ALA A 103 -11.95 3.55 -1.38
N ARG A 104 -12.85 2.62 -1.73
CA ARG A 104 -13.42 1.60 -0.84
C ARG A 104 -12.96 0.19 -1.17
N LEU A 105 -12.07 0.01 -2.15
CA LEU A 105 -11.56 -1.30 -2.51
C LEU A 105 -10.76 -1.87 -1.34
N ALA A 106 -11.18 -3.02 -0.85
CA ALA A 106 -10.40 -3.82 0.07
C ALA A 106 -9.39 -4.67 -0.71
N ALA A 107 -8.18 -4.80 -0.18
CA ALA A 107 -7.17 -5.73 -0.67
C ALA A 107 -6.51 -6.43 0.51
N TYR A 108 -6.06 -7.67 0.28
CA TYR A 108 -5.48 -8.54 1.30
C TYR A 108 -4.19 -9.17 0.82
N GLY A 109 -3.26 -9.39 1.74
CA GLY A 109 -2.01 -10.11 1.48
C GLY A 109 -1.64 -11.00 2.65
N ASN A 110 -1.08 -12.16 2.36
CA ASN A 110 -0.68 -13.14 3.37
C ASN A 110 0.73 -13.65 3.08
N SER A 111 1.51 -13.83 4.14
CA SER A 111 2.74 -14.64 4.07
C SER A 111 2.37 -16.13 3.94
N PRO A 112 3.35 -17.02 3.66
CA PRO A 112 3.17 -18.45 3.80
C PRO A 112 2.54 -18.79 5.16
N GLU A 113 1.65 -19.78 5.16
CA GLU A 113 0.92 -20.25 6.36
C GLU A 113 0.11 -19.18 7.11
N ARG A 114 -0.09 -18.00 6.51
CA ARG A 114 -0.79 -16.85 7.11
C ARG A 114 -0.13 -16.35 8.41
N GLU A 115 1.19 -16.49 8.51
CA GLU A 115 1.96 -16.01 9.66
C GLU A 115 1.93 -14.48 9.80
N ILE A 116 1.88 -13.76 8.68
CA ILE A 116 1.64 -12.33 8.62
C ILE A 116 0.51 -12.10 7.64
N GLN A 117 -0.49 -11.34 8.04
CA GLN A 117 -1.59 -10.94 7.17
C GLN A 117 -1.67 -9.42 7.16
N VAL A 118 -1.95 -8.87 5.98
CA VAL A 118 -2.11 -7.44 5.78
C VAL A 118 -3.43 -7.23 5.06
N ALA A 119 -4.25 -6.30 5.57
CA ALA A 119 -5.46 -5.87 4.93
C ALA A 119 -5.40 -4.35 4.72
N THR A 120 -5.99 -3.87 3.63
CA THR A 120 -6.12 -2.43 3.40
C THR A 120 -7.42 -2.07 2.73
N VAL A 121 -7.92 -0.87 3.00
CA VAL A 121 -9.04 -0.26 2.28
C VAL A 121 -8.55 1.01 1.59
N GLY A 122 -8.65 1.04 0.26
CA GLY A 122 -8.29 2.20 -0.56
C GLY A 122 -6.80 2.61 -0.51
N LEU A 123 -5.92 1.76 0.05
CA LEU A 123 -4.54 2.11 0.42
C LEU A 123 -4.47 3.29 1.40
N LEU A 124 -5.50 3.48 2.24
CA LEU A 124 -5.59 4.56 3.22
C LEU A 124 -5.44 4.07 4.65
N ASP A 125 -5.89 2.86 4.92
CA ASP A 125 -5.79 2.23 6.23
C ASP A 125 -5.23 0.83 6.06
N PHE A 126 -4.23 0.49 6.85
CA PHE A 126 -3.54 -0.79 6.82
C PHE A 126 -3.68 -1.45 8.18
N ASP A 127 -4.27 -2.63 8.17
CA ASP A 127 -4.34 -3.51 9.31
C ASP A 127 -3.36 -4.67 9.11
N VAL A 128 -2.61 -5.00 10.14
CA VAL A 128 -1.60 -6.06 10.11
C VAL A 128 -1.90 -6.99 11.27
N SER A 129 -1.94 -8.29 11.00
CA SER A 129 -1.94 -9.32 12.01
C SER A 129 -0.69 -10.19 11.87
N ILE A 130 -0.17 -10.62 13.01
CA ILE A 130 0.99 -11.51 13.09
C ILE A 130 0.53 -12.69 13.94
N ALA A 131 0.68 -13.91 13.42
CA ALA A 131 0.31 -15.10 14.15
C ALA A 131 1.13 -15.22 15.46
N PRO A 132 0.55 -15.85 16.50
CA PRO A 132 1.29 -16.14 17.72
C PRO A 132 2.60 -16.88 17.40
N ASP A 133 3.62 -16.64 18.22
CA ASP A 133 4.93 -17.31 18.14
C ASP A 133 5.78 -17.02 16.88
N VAL A 134 5.29 -16.26 15.89
CA VAL A 134 6.09 -15.88 14.70
C VAL A 134 7.34 -15.12 15.12
N LEU A 135 7.23 -14.18 16.07
CA LEU A 135 8.37 -13.39 16.55
C LEU A 135 9.38 -14.25 17.31
N TYR A 136 8.92 -15.27 18.03
CA TYR A 136 9.80 -16.16 18.77
C TYR A 136 10.60 -17.07 17.82
N ARG A 137 9.90 -17.67 16.85
CA ARG A 137 10.45 -18.66 15.92
C ARG A 137 11.36 -18.04 14.86
N ASN A 138 11.12 -16.79 14.48
CA ASN A 138 11.82 -16.14 13.38
C ASN A 138 12.76 -15.03 13.88
N GLY A 139 14.01 -15.05 13.42
CA GLY A 139 14.91 -13.89 13.55
C GLY A 139 14.52 -12.79 12.57
N GLU A 140 15.14 -11.61 12.71
CA GLU A 140 14.79 -10.41 11.92
C GLU A 140 14.69 -10.67 10.41
N ARG A 141 15.72 -11.31 9.84
CA ARG A 141 15.79 -11.58 8.40
C ARG A 141 14.62 -12.43 7.91
N GLU A 142 14.24 -13.43 8.69
CA GLU A 142 13.17 -14.35 8.32
C GLU A 142 11.80 -13.68 8.48
N PHE A 143 11.63 -12.89 9.54
CA PHE A 143 10.45 -12.04 9.69
C PHE A 143 10.27 -11.07 8.53
N LEU A 144 11.35 -10.40 8.10
CA LEU A 144 11.31 -9.49 6.94
C LEU A 144 10.95 -10.22 5.65
N ARG A 145 11.38 -11.48 5.47
CA ARG A 145 11.00 -12.32 4.33
C ARG A 145 9.50 -12.65 4.33
N LEU A 146 8.94 -12.96 5.51
CA LEU A 146 7.50 -13.18 5.66
C LEU A 146 6.71 -11.90 5.36
N ALA A 147 7.18 -10.75 5.88
CA ALA A 147 6.54 -9.46 5.66
C ALA A 147 6.56 -9.05 4.18
N ASP A 148 7.69 -9.26 3.51
CA ASP A 148 7.84 -9.03 2.06
C ASP A 148 6.90 -9.92 1.23
N SER A 149 6.74 -11.19 1.64
CA SER A 149 5.80 -12.11 1.00
C SER A 149 4.35 -11.63 1.15
N ALA A 150 3.94 -11.24 2.36
CA ALA A 150 2.60 -10.71 2.60
C ALA A 150 2.33 -9.42 1.82
N LEU A 151 3.33 -8.53 1.71
CA LEU A 151 3.23 -7.31 0.95
C LEU A 151 3.14 -7.55 -0.56
N THR A 152 3.91 -8.51 -1.07
CA THR A 152 3.86 -8.91 -2.48
C THR A 152 2.48 -9.47 -2.85
N ASP A 153 1.91 -10.31 -1.98
CA ASP A 153 0.56 -10.84 -2.13
C ASP A 153 -0.50 -9.72 -2.10
N LEU A 154 -0.37 -8.79 -1.14
CA LEU A 154 -1.24 -7.60 -1.05
C LEU A 154 -1.23 -6.78 -2.33
N GLN A 155 -0.04 -6.53 -2.90
CA GLN A 155 0.09 -5.79 -4.15
C GLN A 155 -0.53 -6.54 -5.32
N ALA A 156 -0.41 -7.87 -5.37
CA ALA A 156 -1.04 -8.68 -6.40
C ALA A 156 -2.57 -8.64 -6.31
N ASP A 157 -3.12 -8.79 -5.10
CA ASP A 157 -4.56 -8.70 -4.86
C ASP A 157 -5.09 -7.30 -5.18
N TYR A 158 -4.40 -6.24 -4.74
CA TYR A 158 -4.76 -4.86 -5.05
C TYR A 158 -4.82 -4.61 -6.57
N ARG A 159 -3.83 -5.09 -7.34
CA ARG A 159 -3.85 -5.00 -8.80
C ARG A 159 -5.05 -5.73 -9.41
N ARG A 160 -5.36 -6.92 -8.89
CA ARG A 160 -6.48 -7.75 -9.34
C ARG A 160 -7.82 -7.05 -9.11
N VAL A 161 -8.14 -6.65 -7.88
CA VAL A 161 -9.42 -5.99 -7.55
C VAL A 161 -9.58 -4.65 -8.29
N HIS A 162 -8.46 -3.94 -8.51
CA HIS A 162 -8.47 -2.69 -9.27
C HIS A 162 -8.71 -2.92 -10.77
N ALA A 163 -8.15 -3.99 -11.35
CA ALA A 163 -8.38 -4.39 -12.72
C ALA A 163 -9.83 -4.85 -12.94
N GLU A 164 -10.39 -5.61 -12.00
CA GLU A 164 -11.80 -6.04 -11.99
C GLU A 164 -12.75 -4.83 -11.98
N LEU A 165 -12.52 -3.86 -11.08
CA LEU A 165 -13.33 -2.63 -11.03
C LEU A 165 -13.26 -1.86 -12.35
N ARG A 166 -12.07 -1.78 -12.97
CA ARG A 166 -11.90 -1.11 -14.26
C ARG A 166 -12.63 -1.86 -15.38
N HIS A 167 -12.54 -3.18 -15.40
CA HIS A 167 -13.25 -4.01 -16.38
C HIS A 167 -14.77 -3.89 -16.20
N GLU A 168 -15.28 -3.86 -14.98
CA GLU A 168 -16.70 -3.71 -14.71
C GLU A 168 -17.27 -2.39 -15.26
N LEU A 169 -16.56 -1.27 -15.03
CA LEU A 169 -17.04 0.07 -15.40
C LEU A 169 -16.76 0.46 -16.86
N TYR A 170 -15.65 -0.03 -17.41
CA TYR A 170 -15.16 0.36 -18.75
C TYR A 170 -15.13 -0.80 -19.75
N GLY A 171 -14.95 -2.04 -19.31
CA GLY A 171 -14.92 -3.24 -20.16
C GLY A 171 -16.29 -3.58 -20.77
N LYS A 172 -17.37 -3.47 -19.98
CA LYS A 172 -18.77 -3.67 -20.46
C LYS A 172 -19.21 -2.71 -21.57
N CYS A 173 -18.41 -1.70 -21.92
CA CYS A 173 -18.76 -0.72 -22.94
C CYS A 173 -18.29 -1.10 -24.35
N LYS A 174 -17.36 -2.05 -24.51
CA LYS A 174 -17.00 -2.58 -25.84
C LYS A 174 -18.10 -3.48 -26.43
N ASP A 175 -18.89 -4.13 -25.59
CA ASP A 175 -19.92 -5.08 -26.04
C ASP A 175 -21.30 -4.45 -26.31
N ARG A 176 -21.45 -3.13 -26.06
CA ARG A 176 -22.72 -2.39 -26.25
C ARG A 176 -22.72 -1.45 -27.46
N GLN A 177 -21.72 -1.53 -28.32
CA GLN A 177 -21.72 -0.92 -29.65
C GLN A 177 -21.75 -2.02 -30.71
N TRP A 178 -22.91 -2.67 -30.86
CA TRP A 178 -23.33 -3.40 -32.05
C TRP A 178 -24.82 -3.16 -32.24
#